data_AF-A0A2S8WQ52-F1
#
_entry.id   AF-A0A2S8WQ52-F1
#
_cell.length_a   1.000
_cell.length_b   1.000
_cell.length_c   1.000
_cell.angle_alpha   90.00
_cell.angle_beta   90.00
_cell.angle_gamma   90.00
#
_symmetry.space_group_name_H-M   'P 1'
#
loop_
_entity.id
_entity.type
_entity.pdbx_description
1 polymer ?
#
loop_
_entity_poly.entity_id
_entity_poly.type
_entity_poly.pdbx_seq_one_letter_code
_entity_poly.pdbx_strand_id
1 'polypeptide(L)'
;MVLCNFRLLDEEKALDSLERPAGARDVDADSNGNNEFGAIVYRMWPWMAWLLPVALFILIAVSGAGGWEMLFALLYSPLILPAYALLGLIPRRVMRKAGKKATSNIVGALLVLHWWSLIIFSIFVRGSGDSGSLDSVIGEILWWLPESVENTFSRIGALCALSSWLAVMVFSFITSSTLRRRFSLAWTSLVVPPVLVVLALSTLYAGNIFNAQDAAGNSQYSVKRLSVAETRELHNLRWDSLQEELVPLRGAIAGTGWIARKDAHRREGVVDSSGVNRAEDLIGYGSVSSGYTLGIVWEMQSEISLDEAITRAQEAAKRQGLKPISPVLPIDTGRGEDNVRIGQFMRFSDAQGNAFGIRIVQSEREYADLTMTARSPEYWREGAYETYWNSATTVDLDEVFGDRHLETGPKRFATDQWPELKVFRTG
;
A
#
# COMPACT_ATOMS: atom_id res chain seq x y z
N MET A 1 -34.70 -16.00 6.30
CA MET A 1 -34.18 -16.91 5.24
C MET A 1 -33.51 -18.16 5.79
N VAL A 2 -32.64 -18.08 6.80
CA VAL A 2 -31.95 -19.25 7.41
C VAL A 2 -32.94 -20.33 7.94
N LEU A 3 -34.07 -19.93 8.51
CA LEU A 3 -35.09 -20.85 9.03
C LEU A 3 -35.87 -21.62 7.94
N CYS A 4 -36.00 -21.09 6.72
CA CYS A 4 -36.65 -21.83 5.63
C CYS A 4 -35.77 -22.96 5.07
N ASN A 5 -34.45 -22.89 5.24
CA ASN A 5 -33.52 -23.90 4.72
C ASN A 5 -33.38 -25.13 5.62
N PHE A 6 -33.59 -25.00 6.94
CA PHE A 6 -33.67 -26.18 7.81
C PHE A 6 -34.85 -27.07 7.44
N ARG A 7 -35.97 -26.48 7.05
CA ARG A 7 -37.15 -27.22 6.56
C ARG A 7 -36.87 -27.97 5.26
N LEU A 8 -36.08 -27.40 4.36
CA LEU A 8 -35.62 -28.07 3.13
C LEU A 8 -34.68 -29.25 3.42
N LEU A 9 -33.83 -29.17 4.46
CA LEU A 9 -32.96 -30.27 4.89
C LEU A 9 -33.74 -31.40 5.58
N ASP A 10 -34.81 -31.08 6.31
CA ASP A 10 -35.65 -32.09 6.97
C ASP A 10 -36.58 -32.81 5.99
N GLU A 11 -37.15 -32.11 5.01
CA GLU A 11 -37.87 -32.75 3.89
C GLU A 11 -36.95 -33.64 3.04
N GLU A 12 -35.66 -33.31 2.97
CA GLU A 12 -34.65 -34.10 2.27
C GLU A 12 -34.43 -35.48 2.91
N LYS A 13 -34.46 -35.58 4.24
CA LYS A 13 -34.37 -36.86 4.97
C LYS A 13 -35.61 -37.71 4.79
N ALA A 14 -36.79 -37.09 4.69
CA ALA A 14 -38.05 -37.78 4.53
C ALA A 14 -38.16 -38.45 3.15
N LEU A 15 -37.76 -37.75 2.08
CA LEU A 15 -37.79 -38.29 0.72
C LEU A 15 -36.77 -39.42 0.49
N ASP A 16 -35.56 -39.29 1.03
CA ASP A 16 -34.52 -40.34 0.93
C ASP A 16 -34.93 -41.64 1.66
N SER A 17 -35.86 -41.57 2.61
CA SER A 17 -36.37 -42.74 3.34
C SER A 17 -37.44 -43.52 2.56
N LEU A 18 -38.14 -42.87 1.63
CA LEU A 18 -39.24 -43.47 0.87
C LEU A 18 -38.79 -44.16 -0.43
N GLU A 19 -37.64 -43.80 -0.99
CA GLU A 19 -37.16 -44.31 -2.28
C GLU A 19 -36.20 -45.51 -2.19
N ARG A 20 -35.96 -46.11 -1.01
CA ARG A 20 -35.11 -47.31 -0.93
C ARG A 20 -35.93 -48.60 -1.11
N PRO A 21 -35.89 -49.26 -2.29
CA PRO A 21 -36.47 -50.58 -2.44
C PRO A 21 -35.74 -51.58 -1.53
N ALA A 22 -36.51 -52.39 -0.79
CA ALA A 22 -36.06 -53.28 0.29
C ALA A 22 -35.15 -54.46 -0.14
N GLY A 23 -34.39 -54.37 -1.25
CA GLY A 23 -33.63 -55.50 -1.80
C GLY A 23 -32.32 -55.16 -2.51
N ALA A 24 -31.86 -53.90 -2.51
CA ALA A 24 -30.57 -53.56 -3.09
C ALA A 24 -29.43 -54.03 -2.17
N ARG A 25 -28.86 -55.21 -2.47
CA ARG A 25 -27.67 -55.74 -1.80
C ARG A 25 -26.50 -54.75 -1.90
N ASP A 26 -25.90 -54.47 -0.76
CA ASP A 26 -24.64 -53.74 -0.60
C ASP A 26 -23.50 -54.52 -1.28
N VAL A 27 -23.34 -54.32 -2.59
CA VAL A 27 -22.20 -54.81 -3.34
C VAL A 27 -21.12 -53.72 -3.33
N ASP A 28 -19.98 -54.07 -2.74
CA ASP A 28 -18.66 -53.42 -2.77
C ASP A 28 -18.39 -52.28 -1.77
N ALA A 29 -18.22 -52.66 -0.50
CA ALA A 29 -17.70 -51.81 0.57
C ALA A 29 -16.14 -51.70 0.62
N ASP A 30 -15.40 -52.41 -0.22
CA ASP A 30 -13.96 -52.65 0.00
C ASP A 30 -12.97 -51.92 -0.94
N SER A 31 -13.21 -50.64 -1.27
CA SER A 31 -12.16 -49.82 -1.93
C SER A 31 -12.02 -48.38 -1.37
N ASN A 32 -12.45 -48.16 -0.14
CA ASN A 32 -13.17 -46.94 0.22
C ASN A 32 -12.39 -45.68 0.64
N GLY A 33 -11.06 -45.71 0.83
CA GLY A 33 -10.33 -44.51 1.29
C GLY A 33 -10.38 -43.31 0.32
N ASN A 34 -10.41 -43.56 -1.01
CA ASN A 34 -10.43 -42.47 -2.00
C ASN A 34 -11.83 -41.88 -2.27
N ASN A 35 -12.91 -42.57 -1.86
CA ASN A 35 -14.27 -42.05 -1.98
C ASN A 35 -14.64 -41.14 -0.80
N GLU A 36 -13.91 -41.20 0.31
CA GLU A 36 -14.18 -40.41 1.50
C GLU A 36 -14.04 -38.91 1.24
N PHE A 37 -12.96 -38.48 0.57
CA PHE A 37 -12.76 -37.07 0.25
C PHE A 37 -13.91 -36.52 -0.61
N GLY A 38 -14.27 -37.21 -1.69
CA GLY A 38 -15.36 -36.78 -2.57
C GLY A 38 -16.70 -36.73 -1.85
N ALA A 39 -16.96 -37.66 -0.92
CA ALA A 39 -18.15 -37.64 -0.09
C ALA A 39 -18.14 -36.48 0.92
N ILE A 40 -17.01 -36.20 1.58
CA ILE A 40 -16.85 -35.10 2.52
C ILE A 40 -17.06 -33.76 1.80
N VAL A 41 -16.35 -33.53 0.71
CA VAL A 41 -16.48 -32.29 -0.09
C VAL A 41 -17.92 -32.13 -0.59
N TYR A 42 -18.56 -33.20 -1.07
CA TYR A 42 -19.97 -33.16 -1.51
C TYR A 42 -20.94 -32.77 -0.39
N ARG A 43 -20.70 -33.23 0.84
CA ARG A 43 -21.50 -32.88 2.04
C ARG A 43 -21.23 -31.44 2.50
N MET A 44 -19.98 -30.99 2.44
CA MET A 44 -19.58 -29.63 2.85
C MET A 44 -20.01 -28.57 1.84
N TRP A 45 -20.13 -28.93 0.55
CA TRP A 45 -20.45 -28.00 -0.54
C TRP A 45 -21.56 -27.00 -0.22
N PRO A 46 -22.79 -27.38 0.18
CA PRO A 46 -23.85 -26.41 0.47
C PRO A 46 -23.47 -25.43 1.57
N TRP A 47 -22.79 -25.90 2.62
CA TRP A 47 -22.32 -25.03 3.69
C TRP A 47 -21.29 -24.03 3.18
N MET A 48 -20.30 -24.49 2.40
CA MET A 48 -19.28 -23.62 1.82
C MET A 48 -19.87 -22.62 0.83
N ALA A 49 -20.86 -23.02 0.01
CA ALA A 49 -21.51 -22.12 -0.94
C ALA A 49 -22.24 -20.95 -0.26
N TRP A 50 -22.76 -21.15 0.96
CA TRP A 50 -23.45 -20.11 1.72
C TRP A 50 -22.53 -19.36 2.68
N LEU A 51 -21.75 -20.08 3.49
CA LEU A 51 -20.95 -19.49 4.56
C LEU A 51 -19.72 -18.77 4.04
N LEU A 52 -19.05 -19.28 3.01
CA LEU A 52 -17.83 -18.67 2.49
C LEU A 52 -18.06 -17.23 1.98
N PRO A 53 -19.00 -16.94 1.06
CA PRO A 53 -19.20 -15.57 0.60
C PRO A 53 -19.64 -14.63 1.72
N VAL A 54 -20.43 -15.11 2.68
CA VAL A 54 -20.84 -14.32 3.87
C VAL A 54 -19.63 -14.00 4.75
N ALA A 55 -18.80 -15.00 5.05
CA ALA A 55 -17.60 -14.82 5.86
C ALA A 55 -16.59 -13.88 5.20
N LEU A 56 -16.37 -14.01 3.89
CA LEU A 56 -15.50 -13.12 3.13
C LEU A 56 -16.05 -11.69 3.07
N PHE A 57 -17.36 -11.53 2.89
CA PHE A 57 -18.01 -10.23 2.94
C PHE A 57 -17.84 -9.56 4.30
N ILE A 58 -18.05 -10.29 5.41
CA ILE A 58 -17.85 -9.77 6.77
C ILE A 58 -16.37 -9.39 6.99
N LEU A 59 -15.44 -10.22 6.53
CA LEU A 59 -14.00 -9.97 6.67
C LEU A 59 -13.59 -8.65 5.98
N ILE A 60 -14.09 -8.42 4.76
CA ILE A 60 -13.85 -7.17 4.02
C ILE A 60 -14.56 -5.98 4.70
N ALA A 61 -15.76 -6.21 5.25
CA ALA A 61 -16.52 -5.16 5.94
C ALA A 61 -15.82 -4.65 7.21
N VAL A 62 -15.16 -5.55 7.95
CA VAL A 62 -14.62 -5.26 9.29
C VAL A 62 -13.16 -4.80 9.24
N SER A 63 -12.41 -5.14 8.19
CA SER A 63 -11.01 -4.69 8.03
C SER A 63 -10.90 -3.17 7.94
N GLY A 64 -11.80 -2.53 7.19
CA GLY A 64 -11.63 -1.11 6.83
C GLY A 64 -11.05 -0.94 5.42
N ALA A 65 -10.68 -2.04 4.77
CA ALA A 65 -10.37 -2.17 3.34
C ALA A 65 -11.51 -1.75 2.38
N GLY A 66 -12.63 -1.25 2.91
CA GLY A 66 -13.87 -1.04 2.17
C GLY A 66 -13.99 0.34 1.53
N GLY A 67 -13.69 0.41 0.24
CA GLY A 67 -13.92 1.59 -0.60
C GLY A 67 -15.38 1.74 -1.06
N TRP A 68 -15.59 2.46 -2.16
CA TRP A 68 -16.89 2.54 -2.84
C TRP A 68 -17.45 1.15 -3.18
N GLU A 69 -16.58 0.19 -3.50
CA GLU A 69 -16.97 -1.19 -3.77
C GLU A 69 -17.64 -1.84 -2.56
N MET A 70 -17.19 -1.54 -1.34
CA MET A 70 -17.79 -2.08 -0.13
C MET A 70 -19.16 -1.46 0.14
N LEU A 71 -19.32 -0.17 -0.16
CA LEU A 71 -20.63 0.49 -0.08
C LEU A 71 -21.63 -0.19 -1.03
N PHE A 72 -21.24 -0.42 -2.30
CA PHE A 72 -22.07 -1.14 -3.26
C PHE A 72 -22.31 -2.58 -2.81
N ALA A 73 -21.27 -3.28 -2.34
CA ALA A 73 -21.39 -4.64 -1.87
C ALA A 73 -22.35 -4.74 -0.68
N LEU A 74 -22.35 -3.78 0.24
CA LEU A 74 -23.24 -3.74 1.40
C LEU A 74 -24.68 -3.44 0.98
N LEU A 75 -24.88 -2.42 0.13
CA LEU A 75 -26.18 -2.05 -0.41
C LEU A 75 -26.83 -3.21 -1.19
N TYR A 76 -26.05 -3.91 -2.01
CA TYR A 76 -26.53 -5.02 -2.84
C TYR A 76 -26.30 -6.41 -2.20
N SER A 77 -25.74 -6.49 -1.00
CA SER A 77 -25.45 -7.77 -0.32
C SER A 77 -26.66 -8.70 -0.19
N PRO A 78 -27.91 -8.22 0.07
CA PRO A 78 -29.07 -9.10 0.16
C PRO A 78 -29.40 -9.79 -1.16
N LEU A 79 -28.92 -9.27 -2.29
CA LEU A 79 -29.09 -9.85 -3.62
C LEU A 79 -27.84 -10.62 -4.07
N ILE A 80 -26.65 -10.04 -3.91
CA ILE A 80 -25.38 -10.61 -4.36
C ILE A 80 -25.05 -11.90 -3.62
N LEU A 81 -25.18 -11.93 -2.28
CA LEU A 81 -24.79 -13.10 -1.49
C LEU A 81 -25.65 -14.33 -1.82
N PRO A 82 -27.00 -14.24 -1.89
CA PRO A 82 -27.81 -15.38 -2.33
C PRO A 82 -27.58 -15.76 -3.79
N ALA A 83 -27.40 -14.79 -4.71
CA ALA A 83 -27.10 -15.08 -6.11
C ALA A 83 -25.80 -15.88 -6.24
N TYR A 84 -24.75 -15.47 -5.53
CA TYR A 84 -23.47 -16.17 -5.49
C TYR A 84 -23.61 -17.59 -4.93
N ALA A 85 -24.30 -17.75 -3.79
CA ALA A 85 -24.53 -19.06 -3.18
C ALA A 85 -25.32 -20.00 -4.12
N LEU A 86 -26.33 -19.47 -4.81
CA LEU A 86 -27.12 -20.23 -5.79
C LEU A 86 -26.28 -20.64 -7.00
N LEU A 87 -25.43 -19.75 -7.54
CA LEU A 87 -24.48 -20.05 -8.60
C LEU A 87 -23.51 -21.17 -8.18
N GLY A 88 -22.99 -21.10 -6.95
CA GLY A 88 -22.13 -22.12 -6.36
C GLY A 88 -22.80 -23.49 -6.22
N LEU A 89 -24.13 -23.54 -6.12
CA LEU A 89 -24.91 -24.77 -5.99
C LEU A 89 -25.31 -25.41 -7.32
N ILE A 90 -25.18 -24.71 -8.45
CA ILE A 90 -25.56 -25.24 -9.78
C ILE A 90 -24.87 -26.56 -10.10
N PRO A 91 -23.53 -26.71 -9.99
CA PRO A 91 -22.86 -27.95 -10.38
C PRO A 91 -23.32 -29.12 -9.50
N ARG A 92 -23.58 -28.88 -8.20
CA ARG A 92 -24.11 -29.90 -7.29
C ARG A 92 -25.51 -30.36 -7.70
N ARG A 93 -26.39 -29.43 -8.09
CA ARG A 93 -27.75 -29.78 -8.58
C ARG A 93 -27.69 -30.62 -9.84
N VAL A 94 -26.79 -30.30 -10.78
CA VAL A 94 -26.55 -31.10 -11.99
C VAL A 94 -26.10 -32.51 -11.62
N MET A 95 -25.13 -32.65 -10.72
CA MET A 95 -24.63 -33.96 -10.27
C MET A 95 -25.69 -34.76 -9.51
N ARG A 96 -26.50 -34.11 -8.68
CA ARG A 96 -27.60 -34.76 -7.94
C ARG A 96 -28.67 -35.28 -8.89
N LYS A 97 -29.06 -34.49 -9.91
CA LYS A 97 -29.98 -34.94 -10.97
C LYS A 97 -29.45 -36.14 -11.75
N ALA A 98 -28.12 -36.27 -11.86
CA ALA A 98 -27.46 -37.45 -12.42
C ALA A 98 -27.33 -38.63 -11.45
N GLY A 99 -27.98 -38.59 -10.29
CA GLY A 99 -27.97 -39.67 -9.29
C GLY A 99 -26.67 -39.81 -8.48
N LYS A 100 -25.75 -38.83 -8.56
CA LYS A 100 -24.46 -38.89 -7.86
C LYS A 100 -24.61 -38.48 -6.40
N LYS A 101 -24.08 -39.31 -5.49
CA LYS A 101 -24.04 -39.06 -4.04
C LYS A 101 -22.70 -38.54 -3.51
N ALA A 102 -21.68 -38.45 -4.37
CA ALA A 102 -20.35 -37.93 -4.07
C ALA A 102 -19.77 -37.22 -5.29
N THR A 103 -18.82 -36.31 -5.07
CA THR A 103 -18.04 -35.73 -6.17
C THR A 103 -16.96 -36.69 -6.65
N SER A 104 -16.53 -36.57 -7.91
CA SER A 104 -15.26 -37.16 -8.32
C SER A 104 -14.12 -36.38 -7.67
N ASN A 105 -12.97 -37.04 -7.46
CA ASN A 105 -11.80 -36.40 -6.84
C ASN A 105 -11.35 -35.13 -7.59
N ILE A 106 -11.48 -35.10 -8.92
CA ILE A 106 -11.16 -33.93 -9.74
C ILE A 106 -12.11 -32.78 -9.43
N VAL A 107 -13.43 -33.02 -9.42
CA VAL A 107 -14.42 -31.98 -9.12
C VAL A 107 -14.24 -31.49 -7.68
N GLY A 108 -14.00 -32.40 -6.74
CA GLY A 108 -13.72 -32.04 -5.35
C GLY A 108 -12.46 -31.17 -5.22
N ALA A 109 -11.37 -31.54 -5.90
CA ALA A 109 -10.13 -30.77 -5.88
C ALA A 109 -10.29 -29.37 -6.51
N LEU A 110 -10.97 -29.27 -7.64
CA LEU A 110 -11.27 -27.99 -8.28
C LEU A 110 -12.16 -27.10 -7.41
N LEU A 111 -13.10 -27.69 -6.69
CA LEU A 111 -13.97 -26.96 -5.77
C LEU A 111 -13.19 -26.42 -4.56
N VAL A 112 -12.28 -27.21 -4.00
CA VAL A 112 -11.38 -26.75 -2.91
C VAL A 112 -10.44 -25.65 -3.42
N LEU A 113 -9.88 -25.80 -4.63
CA LEU A 113 -9.07 -24.77 -5.26
C LEU A 113 -9.86 -23.47 -5.46
N HIS A 114 -11.13 -23.57 -5.89
CA HIS A 114 -12.03 -22.43 -6.03
C HIS A 114 -12.21 -21.70 -4.70
N TRP A 115 -12.50 -22.42 -3.61
CA TRP A 115 -12.67 -21.83 -2.28
C TRP A 115 -11.41 -21.12 -1.79
N TRP A 116 -10.24 -21.75 -1.93
CA TRP A 116 -8.97 -21.11 -1.58
C TRP A 116 -8.68 -19.87 -2.42
N SER A 117 -9.00 -19.92 -3.72
CA SER A 117 -8.79 -18.78 -4.63
C SER A 117 -9.66 -17.59 -4.26
N LEU A 118 -10.89 -17.83 -3.77
CA LEU A 118 -11.75 -16.76 -3.24
C LEU A 118 -11.20 -16.17 -1.94
N ILE A 119 -10.70 -17.01 -1.04
CA ILE A 119 -10.06 -16.53 0.19
C ILE A 119 -8.88 -15.63 -0.15
N ILE A 120 -7.99 -16.08 -1.04
CA ILE A 120 -6.84 -15.29 -1.51
C ILE A 120 -7.32 -13.99 -2.16
N PHE A 121 -8.29 -14.04 -3.07
CA PHE A 121 -8.83 -12.83 -3.68
C PHE A 121 -9.32 -11.84 -2.62
N SER A 122 -10.14 -12.30 -1.67
CA SER A 122 -10.77 -11.44 -0.67
C SER A 122 -9.80 -10.85 0.35
N ILE A 123 -8.73 -11.54 0.73
CA ILE A 123 -7.75 -10.99 1.69
C ILE A 123 -6.75 -10.03 1.04
N PHE A 124 -6.51 -10.16 -0.27
CA PHE A 124 -5.55 -9.33 -1.02
C PHE A 124 -6.21 -8.24 -1.86
N VAL A 125 -7.54 -8.21 -2.00
CA VAL A 125 -8.23 -7.17 -2.78
C VAL A 125 -8.19 -5.84 -2.01
N ARG A 126 -7.74 -4.79 -2.70
CA ARG A 126 -7.73 -3.41 -2.21
C ARG A 126 -9.04 -2.72 -2.58
N GLY A 127 -9.51 -1.82 -1.72
CA GLY A 127 -10.66 -0.95 -1.99
C GLY A 127 -10.27 0.32 -2.74
N SER A 128 -11.23 0.97 -3.41
CA SER A 128 -11.02 2.29 -4.03
C SER A 128 -11.85 3.36 -3.31
N GLY A 129 -11.21 4.43 -2.84
CA GLY A 129 -11.88 5.58 -2.22
C GLY A 129 -11.55 6.91 -2.93
N ASP A 130 -12.23 7.99 -2.52
CA ASP A 130 -12.02 9.34 -3.08
C ASP A 130 -10.59 9.87 -2.85
N SER A 131 -9.92 9.37 -1.81
CA SER A 131 -8.57 9.77 -1.41
C SER A 131 -7.46 8.81 -1.87
N GLY A 132 -7.79 7.74 -2.61
CA GLY A 132 -6.82 6.75 -3.10
C GLY A 132 -7.23 5.29 -2.87
N SER A 133 -6.30 4.36 -3.09
CA SER A 133 -6.52 2.94 -2.79
C SER A 133 -6.46 2.71 -1.28
N LEU A 134 -7.41 1.95 -0.76
CA LEU A 134 -7.40 1.46 0.61
C LEU A 134 -6.59 0.17 0.67
N ASP A 135 -5.90 -0.06 1.78
CA ASP A 135 -5.13 -1.29 1.98
C ASP A 135 -6.06 -2.50 2.04
N SER A 136 -5.58 -3.66 1.58
CA SER A 136 -6.33 -4.91 1.74
C SER A 136 -6.25 -5.42 3.18
N VAL A 137 -7.06 -6.42 3.53
CA VAL A 137 -7.01 -7.10 4.84
C VAL A 137 -5.58 -7.55 5.17
N ILE A 138 -4.87 -8.11 4.19
CA ILE A 138 -3.50 -8.56 4.40
C ILE A 138 -2.51 -7.39 4.42
N GLY A 139 -2.78 -6.30 3.70
CA GLY A 139 -2.00 -5.06 3.78
C GLY A 139 -2.08 -4.41 5.17
N GLU A 140 -3.25 -4.44 5.81
CA GLU A 140 -3.42 -3.98 7.19
C GLU A 140 -2.62 -4.82 8.20
N ILE A 141 -2.58 -6.15 8.01
CA ILE A 141 -1.83 -7.07 8.88
C ILE A 141 -0.32 -7.01 8.58
N LEU A 142 0.03 -6.96 7.29
CA LEU A 142 1.38 -6.96 6.76
C LEU A 142 1.62 -5.61 6.08
N TRP A 143 1.70 -4.56 6.89
CA TRP A 143 1.89 -3.17 6.44
C TRP A 143 3.14 -2.93 5.57
N TRP A 144 4.09 -3.88 5.55
CA TRP A 144 5.29 -3.86 4.68
C TRP A 144 5.04 -4.44 3.27
N LEU A 145 3.87 -5.03 3.02
CA LEU A 145 3.56 -5.70 1.77
C LEU A 145 3.34 -4.65 0.67
N PRO A 146 4.06 -4.71 -0.47
CA PRO A 146 3.85 -3.74 -1.54
C PRO A 146 2.47 -3.89 -2.19
N GLU A 147 1.85 -2.76 -2.54
CA GLU A 147 0.56 -2.72 -3.26
C GLU A 147 0.58 -3.55 -4.56
N SER A 148 1.72 -3.59 -5.27
CA SER A 148 1.87 -4.39 -6.50
C SER A 148 1.72 -5.89 -6.25
N VAL A 149 2.13 -6.36 -5.07
CA VAL A 149 1.98 -7.76 -4.64
C VAL A 149 0.53 -8.05 -4.32
N GLU A 150 -0.14 -7.19 -3.56
CA GLU A 150 -1.58 -7.30 -3.27
C GLU A 150 -2.41 -7.38 -4.54
N ASN A 151 -2.16 -6.46 -5.48
CA ASN A 151 -2.81 -6.44 -6.79
C ASN A 151 -2.52 -7.70 -7.61
N THR A 152 -1.31 -8.27 -7.51
CA THR A 152 -0.97 -9.49 -8.24
C THR A 152 -1.69 -10.70 -7.66
N PHE A 153 -1.67 -10.89 -6.34
CA PHE A 153 -2.33 -12.02 -5.68
C PHE A 153 -3.85 -11.94 -5.79
N SER A 154 -4.45 -10.76 -5.66
CA SER A 154 -5.90 -10.60 -5.87
C SER A 154 -6.30 -10.96 -7.31
N ARG A 155 -5.57 -10.49 -8.33
CA ARG A 155 -5.84 -10.86 -9.73
C ARG A 155 -5.69 -12.35 -10.00
N ILE A 156 -4.61 -12.97 -9.49
CA ILE A 156 -4.41 -14.41 -9.62
C ILE A 156 -5.53 -15.17 -8.91
N GLY A 157 -5.89 -14.77 -7.69
CA GLY A 157 -6.99 -15.34 -6.93
C GLY A 157 -8.32 -15.25 -7.68
N ALA A 158 -8.64 -14.10 -8.25
CA ALA A 158 -9.86 -13.90 -9.04
C ALA A 158 -9.89 -14.78 -10.30
N LEU A 159 -8.79 -14.82 -11.07
CA LEU A 159 -8.67 -15.67 -12.27
C LEU A 159 -8.77 -17.15 -11.91
N CYS A 160 -8.04 -17.60 -10.89
CA CYS A 160 -8.09 -18.98 -10.42
C CYS A 160 -9.48 -19.36 -9.90
N ALA A 161 -10.15 -18.48 -9.16
CA ALA A 161 -11.52 -18.71 -8.68
C ALA A 161 -12.49 -18.87 -9.86
N LEU A 162 -12.44 -17.99 -10.87
CA LEU A 162 -13.29 -18.07 -12.04
C LEU A 162 -13.02 -19.32 -12.88
N SER A 163 -11.75 -19.60 -13.19
CA SER A 163 -11.36 -20.76 -14.01
C SER A 163 -11.68 -22.09 -13.33
N SER A 164 -11.43 -22.21 -12.02
CA SER A 164 -11.77 -23.41 -11.26
C SER A 164 -13.28 -23.62 -11.16
N TRP A 165 -14.09 -22.56 -10.99
CA TRP A 165 -15.55 -22.66 -11.01
C TRP A 165 -16.08 -23.13 -12.36
N LEU A 166 -15.59 -22.55 -13.47
CA LEU A 166 -15.95 -22.97 -14.82
C LEU A 166 -15.56 -24.43 -15.07
N ALA A 167 -14.38 -24.85 -14.62
CA ALA A 167 -13.94 -26.23 -14.71
C ALA A 167 -14.86 -27.16 -13.90
N VAL A 168 -15.22 -26.80 -12.66
CA VAL A 168 -16.20 -27.56 -11.86
C VAL A 168 -17.51 -27.72 -12.61
N MET A 169 -18.04 -26.64 -13.19
CA MET A 169 -19.26 -26.69 -14.01
C MET A 169 -19.12 -27.69 -15.16
N VAL A 170 -18.09 -27.53 -16.01
CA VAL A 170 -17.84 -28.40 -17.17
C VAL A 170 -17.69 -29.86 -16.76
N PHE A 171 -16.87 -30.16 -15.73
CA PHE A 171 -16.66 -31.52 -15.27
C PHE A 171 -17.90 -32.12 -14.58
N SER A 172 -18.73 -31.31 -13.93
CA SER A 172 -20.02 -31.75 -13.37
C SER A 172 -21.00 -32.21 -14.45
N PHE A 173 -20.99 -31.58 -15.64
CA PHE A 173 -21.77 -32.01 -16.81
C PHE A 173 -21.15 -33.22 -17.53
N ILE A 174 -19.83 -33.22 -17.73
CA ILE A 174 -19.16 -34.22 -18.57
C ILE A 174 -18.97 -35.57 -17.87
N THR A 175 -18.82 -35.60 -16.55
CA THR A 175 -18.48 -36.84 -15.83
C THR A 175 -19.59 -37.89 -15.94
N SER A 176 -19.60 -38.66 -17.02
CA SER A 176 -20.10 -40.03 -17.02
C SER A 176 -19.18 -40.87 -16.12
N SER A 177 -19.70 -41.97 -15.59
CA SER A 177 -19.12 -42.83 -14.54
C SER A 177 -17.71 -43.39 -14.80
N THR A 178 -17.07 -43.07 -15.92
CA THR A 178 -15.85 -43.70 -16.45
C THR A 178 -14.54 -43.09 -15.97
N LEU A 179 -14.52 -41.89 -15.38
CA LEU A 179 -13.29 -41.24 -14.88
C LEU A 179 -13.06 -41.44 -13.37
N ARG A 180 -13.10 -42.70 -12.91
CA ARG A 180 -12.70 -43.13 -11.56
C ARG A 180 -11.18 -43.40 -11.48
N ARG A 181 -10.33 -42.55 -12.07
CA ARG A 181 -8.87 -42.70 -11.90
C ARG A 181 -8.50 -42.37 -10.46
N ARG A 182 -7.73 -43.26 -9.82
CA ARG A 182 -7.15 -43.13 -8.48
C ARG A 182 -6.12 -42.00 -8.45
N PHE A 183 -6.57 -40.75 -8.45
CA PHE A 183 -5.71 -39.60 -8.22
C PHE A 183 -5.70 -39.27 -6.73
N SER A 184 -4.53 -39.40 -6.08
CA SER A 184 -4.29 -38.92 -4.70
C SER A 184 -4.21 -37.38 -4.61
N LEU A 185 -4.35 -36.69 -5.75
CA LEU A 185 -4.34 -35.23 -5.91
C LEU A 185 -5.48 -34.49 -5.20
N ALA A 186 -6.42 -35.22 -4.59
CA ALA A 186 -7.54 -34.64 -3.86
C ALA A 186 -7.08 -33.90 -2.60
N TRP A 187 -6.24 -34.55 -1.78
CA TRP A 187 -5.73 -33.95 -0.54
C TRP A 187 -4.69 -32.85 -0.79
N THR A 188 -3.93 -32.96 -1.89
CA THR A 188 -2.97 -31.91 -2.24
C THR A 188 -3.66 -30.59 -2.55
N SER A 189 -4.87 -30.60 -3.13
CA SER A 189 -5.65 -29.37 -3.36
C SER A 189 -6.04 -28.61 -2.09
N LEU A 190 -6.10 -29.28 -0.93
CA LEU A 190 -6.40 -28.65 0.35
C LEU A 190 -5.18 -27.92 0.94
N VAL A 191 -3.98 -28.47 0.74
CA VAL A 191 -2.74 -28.02 1.40
C VAL A 191 -1.86 -27.16 0.48
N VAL A 192 -1.82 -27.46 -0.82
CA VAL A 192 -0.91 -26.80 -1.76
C VAL A 192 -1.22 -25.30 -1.91
N PRO A 193 -2.48 -24.84 -2.08
CA PRO A 193 -2.75 -23.41 -2.22
C PRO A 193 -2.26 -22.55 -1.04
N PRO A 194 -2.59 -22.84 0.23
CA PRO A 194 -2.09 -22.03 1.35
C PRO A 194 -0.57 -22.10 1.48
N VAL A 195 0.04 -23.28 1.27
CA VAL A 195 1.51 -23.43 1.32
C VAL A 195 2.19 -22.59 0.24
N LEU A 196 1.67 -22.58 -0.99
CA LEU A 196 2.24 -21.76 -2.07
C LEU A 196 2.13 -20.27 -1.78
N VAL A 197 1.01 -19.82 -1.20
CA VAL A 197 0.86 -18.40 -0.79
C VAL A 197 1.86 -18.05 0.30
N VAL A 198 1.99 -18.87 1.34
CA VAL A 198 2.96 -18.65 2.43
C VAL A 198 4.39 -18.62 1.90
N LEU A 199 4.75 -19.56 1.02
CA LEU A 199 6.07 -19.60 0.39
C LEU A 199 6.32 -18.34 -0.45
N ALA A 200 5.37 -17.95 -1.29
CA ALA A 200 5.51 -16.78 -2.15
C ALA A 200 5.62 -15.48 -1.33
N LEU A 201 4.80 -15.32 -0.29
CA LEU A 201 4.91 -14.21 0.66
C LEU A 201 6.25 -14.22 1.38
N SER A 202 6.74 -15.38 1.82
CA SER A 202 8.04 -15.50 2.51
C SER A 202 9.20 -15.14 1.59
N THR A 203 9.16 -15.55 0.32
CA THR A 203 10.18 -15.19 -0.68
C THR A 203 10.14 -13.71 -1.04
N LEU A 204 8.95 -13.12 -1.10
CA LEU A 204 8.80 -11.68 -1.36
C LEU A 204 9.25 -10.85 -0.16
N TYR A 205 8.92 -11.30 1.06
CA TYR A 205 9.40 -10.69 2.30
C TYR A 205 10.93 -10.70 2.35
N ALA A 206 11.55 -11.86 2.11
CA ALA A 206 13.00 -11.96 2.04
C ALA A 206 13.56 -11.07 0.92
N GLY A 207 12.99 -11.14 -0.29
CA GLY A 207 13.43 -10.34 -1.43
C GLY A 207 13.37 -8.84 -1.19
N ASN A 208 12.28 -8.33 -0.61
CA ASN A 208 12.12 -6.91 -0.34
C ASN A 208 13.01 -6.44 0.81
N ILE A 209 13.04 -7.16 1.93
CA ILE A 209 13.83 -6.73 3.09
C ILE A 209 15.34 -6.79 2.81
N PHE A 210 15.80 -7.76 2.02
CA PHE A 210 17.22 -7.91 1.72
C PHE A 210 17.69 -7.07 0.51
N ASN A 211 16.82 -6.74 -0.45
CA ASN A 211 17.24 -6.01 -1.65
C ASN A 211 16.78 -4.55 -1.73
N ALA A 212 15.81 -4.11 -0.93
CA ALA A 212 15.39 -2.72 -0.93
C ALA A 212 16.43 -1.88 -0.18
N GLN A 213 17.20 -1.09 -0.93
CA GLN A 213 18.18 -0.14 -0.41
C GLN A 213 17.60 1.28 -0.42
N ASP A 214 17.88 2.09 0.60
CA ASP A 214 17.71 3.54 0.49
C ASP A 214 18.74 4.11 -0.49
N ALA A 215 18.59 5.38 -0.85
CA ALA A 215 19.56 6.05 -1.72
C ALA A 215 20.96 6.17 -1.10
N ALA A 216 21.09 5.97 0.21
CA ALA A 216 22.39 5.84 0.87
C ALA A 216 22.94 4.39 0.83
N GLY A 217 22.30 3.49 0.06
CA GLY A 217 22.71 2.09 -0.12
C GLY A 217 22.40 1.17 1.07
N ASN A 218 21.69 1.66 2.09
CA ASN A 218 21.39 0.87 3.28
C ASN A 218 20.15 0.05 3.04
N SER A 219 20.23 -1.26 3.28
CA SER A 219 19.05 -2.10 3.18
C SER A 219 18.06 -1.74 4.28
N GLN A 220 16.77 -1.90 4.01
CA GLN A 220 15.74 -1.70 5.02
C GLN A 220 16.05 -2.54 6.28
N TYR A 221 16.58 -3.75 6.09
CA TYR A 221 17.01 -4.63 7.17
C TYR A 221 18.14 -4.06 8.05
N SER A 222 19.15 -3.41 7.46
CA SER A 222 20.27 -2.87 8.23
C SER A 222 19.81 -1.71 9.11
N VAL A 223 18.96 -0.84 8.57
CA VAL A 223 18.36 0.27 9.31
C VAL A 223 17.47 -0.23 10.45
N LYS A 224 16.69 -1.30 10.23
CA LYS A 224 15.82 -1.90 11.28
C LYS A 224 16.58 -2.44 12.50
N ARG A 225 17.85 -2.79 12.33
CA ARG A 225 18.68 -3.35 13.42
C ARG A 225 19.37 -2.28 14.25
N LEU A 226 19.34 -1.02 13.79
CA LEU A 226 19.94 0.09 14.51
C LEU A 226 19.08 0.42 15.72
N SER A 227 19.73 0.64 16.85
CA SER A 227 19.13 1.27 18.00
C SER A 227 18.69 2.70 17.68
N VAL A 228 17.82 3.24 18.54
CA VAL A 228 17.37 4.64 18.48
C VAL A 228 18.54 5.63 18.36
N ALA A 229 19.62 5.41 19.11
CA ALA A 229 20.79 6.28 19.09
C ALA A 229 21.59 6.16 17.78
N GLU A 230 21.78 4.95 17.28
CA GLU A 230 22.50 4.69 16.02
C GLU A 230 21.74 5.25 14.81
N THR A 231 20.40 5.13 14.80
CA THR A 231 19.57 5.75 13.77
C THR A 231 19.67 7.28 13.79
N ARG A 232 19.71 7.89 14.98
CA ARG A 232 19.92 9.34 15.14
C ARG A 232 21.27 9.79 14.61
N GLU A 233 22.33 9.08 14.99
CA GLU A 233 23.68 9.37 14.52
C GLU A 233 23.78 9.24 13.00
N LEU A 234 23.19 8.18 12.43
CA LEU A 234 23.11 7.99 10.98
C LEU A 234 22.37 9.14 10.29
N HIS A 235 21.31 9.67 10.88
CA HIS A 235 20.58 10.82 10.33
C HIS A 235 21.40 12.12 10.40
N ASN A 236 22.06 12.38 11.53
CA ASN A 236 22.93 13.55 11.67
C ASN A 236 24.08 13.50 10.66
N LEU A 237 24.72 12.34 10.49
CA LEU A 237 25.78 12.16 9.49
C LEU A 237 25.29 12.43 8.06
N ARG A 238 24.09 11.92 7.71
CA ARG A 238 23.47 12.17 6.40
C ARG A 238 23.14 13.64 6.22
N TRP A 239 22.68 14.29 7.28
CA TRP A 239 22.36 15.71 7.29
C TRP A 239 23.61 16.57 7.10
N ASP A 240 24.67 16.30 7.85
CA ASP A 240 25.94 17.01 7.75
C ASP A 240 26.55 16.83 6.36
N SER A 241 26.51 15.61 5.82
CA SER A 241 26.95 15.32 4.44
C SER A 241 26.16 16.12 3.41
N LEU A 242 24.83 16.19 3.55
CA LEU A 242 23.97 16.99 2.66
C LEU A 242 24.32 18.48 2.77
N GLN A 243 24.56 18.99 3.99
CA GLN A 243 24.98 20.38 4.20
C GLN A 243 26.31 20.66 3.51
N GLU A 244 27.30 19.79 3.67
CA GLU A 244 28.62 19.91 3.03
C GLU A 244 28.51 19.94 1.50
N GLU A 245 27.74 19.02 0.91
CA GLU A 245 27.48 18.99 -0.54
C GLU A 245 26.83 20.28 -1.05
N LEU A 246 26.06 20.95 -0.19
CA LEU A 246 25.35 22.18 -0.53
C LEU A 246 26.17 23.46 -0.31
N VAL A 247 27.30 23.42 0.42
CA VAL A 247 28.16 24.60 0.62
C VAL A 247 28.68 25.18 -0.70
N PRO A 248 29.22 24.38 -1.65
CA PRO A 248 29.68 24.90 -2.94
C PRO A 248 28.57 25.54 -3.78
N LEU A 249 27.36 24.96 -3.77
CA LEU A 249 26.20 25.50 -4.48
C LEU A 249 25.77 26.83 -3.87
N ARG A 250 25.71 26.91 -2.53
CA ARG A 250 25.44 28.16 -1.80
C ARG A 250 26.49 29.22 -2.12
N GLY A 251 27.77 28.88 -2.07
CA GLY A 251 28.86 29.80 -2.38
C GLY A 251 28.81 30.30 -3.83
N ALA A 252 28.49 29.41 -4.78
CA ALA A 252 28.36 29.77 -6.19
C ALA A 252 27.19 30.73 -6.45
N ILE A 253 26.07 30.58 -5.72
CA ILE A 253 24.92 31.48 -5.84
C ILE A 253 25.19 32.80 -5.10
N ALA A 254 25.59 32.75 -3.83
CA ALA A 254 25.85 33.94 -3.00
C ALA A 254 26.93 34.86 -3.59
N GLY A 255 27.97 34.30 -4.21
CA GLY A 255 29.03 35.05 -4.89
C GLY A 255 28.58 35.87 -6.10
N THR A 256 27.31 35.77 -6.52
CA THR A 256 26.77 36.45 -7.71
C THR A 256 25.84 37.64 -7.41
N GLY A 257 25.91 38.20 -6.19
CA GLY A 257 25.11 39.38 -5.81
C GLY A 257 23.70 39.06 -5.31
N TRP A 258 23.50 37.84 -4.81
CA TRP A 258 22.32 37.47 -4.04
C TRP A 258 22.53 37.84 -2.58
N ILE A 259 21.53 38.44 -1.96
CA ILE A 259 21.56 38.89 -0.57
C ILE A 259 20.46 38.13 0.20
N ALA A 260 20.67 37.79 1.47
CA ALA A 260 19.58 37.32 2.33
C ALA A 260 18.40 38.28 2.24
N ARG A 261 17.20 37.70 2.16
CA ARG A 261 15.99 38.45 2.39
C ARG A 261 15.95 38.92 3.85
N LYS A 262 16.20 40.22 4.09
CA LYS A 262 16.13 40.84 5.42
C LYS A 262 14.71 40.84 6.01
N ASP A 263 13.70 40.82 5.13
CA ASP A 263 12.28 40.90 5.49
C ASP A 263 11.56 39.56 5.40
N ALA A 264 12.23 38.43 5.64
CA ALA A 264 11.56 37.14 5.87
C ALA A 264 10.82 37.16 7.23
N HIS A 265 9.96 38.16 7.40
CA HIS A 265 9.24 38.57 8.60
C HIS A 265 7.98 37.71 8.88
N ARG A 266 7.94 36.45 8.43
CA ARG A 266 6.79 35.58 8.73
C ARG A 266 7.11 34.16 9.12
N ARG A 267 8.39 33.75 9.17
CA ARG A 267 8.78 32.39 9.53
C ARG A 267 10.08 32.44 10.32
N GLU A 268 10.14 31.73 11.44
CA GLU A 268 11.24 31.67 12.41
C GLU A 268 12.52 31.04 11.78
N GLY A 269 13.18 31.77 10.89
CA GLY A 269 14.45 31.38 10.31
C GLY A 269 15.62 32.14 10.92
N VAL A 270 16.70 31.43 11.23
CA VAL A 270 17.97 32.04 11.68
C VAL A 270 18.72 32.54 10.45
N VAL A 271 19.11 33.81 10.45
CA VAL A 271 20.03 34.35 9.43
C VAL A 271 21.44 33.94 9.84
N ASP A 272 22.07 33.06 9.06
CA ASP A 272 23.43 32.62 9.35
C ASP A 272 24.49 33.69 9.03
N SER A 273 25.75 33.46 9.41
CA SER A 273 26.86 34.39 9.19
C SER A 273 27.18 34.66 7.71
N SER A 274 26.58 33.90 6.77
CA SER A 274 26.70 34.13 5.34
C SER A 274 25.63 35.09 4.79
N GLY A 275 24.71 35.54 5.64
CA GLY A 275 23.60 36.38 5.22
C GLY A 275 22.65 35.59 4.34
N VAL A 276 22.23 34.41 4.78
CA VAL A 276 21.17 33.59 4.15
C VAL A 276 20.12 33.28 5.21
N ASN A 277 18.84 33.51 4.90
CA ASN A 277 17.75 33.07 5.77
C ASN A 277 17.48 31.58 5.51
N ARG A 278 17.70 30.75 6.53
CA ARG A 278 17.62 29.29 6.46
C ARG A 278 16.41 28.82 7.27
N ALA A 279 15.53 28.09 6.60
CA ALA A 279 14.47 27.32 7.24
C ALA A 279 14.68 25.84 6.91
N GLU A 280 14.70 24.99 7.92
CA GLU A 280 14.79 23.54 7.75
C GLU A 280 13.38 22.98 7.78
N ASP A 281 13.00 22.25 6.73
CA ASP A 281 11.66 21.67 6.60
C ASP A 281 11.81 20.14 6.64
N LEU A 282 11.25 19.51 7.68
CA LEU A 282 11.04 18.06 7.67
C LEU A 282 9.71 17.78 6.99
N ILE A 283 9.77 17.19 5.79
CA ILE A 283 8.57 16.85 5.02
C ILE A 283 8.30 15.36 5.19
N GLY A 284 7.35 15.02 6.05
CA GLY A 284 6.75 13.69 6.06
C GLY A 284 5.84 13.56 4.83
N TYR A 285 6.09 12.57 3.98
CA TYR A 285 5.15 12.26 2.91
C TYR A 285 3.99 11.47 3.50
N GLY A 286 2.77 12.02 3.37
CA GLY A 286 1.53 11.29 3.65
C GLY A 286 1.15 10.28 2.55
N SER A 287 2.03 10.00 1.59
CA SER A 287 1.74 9.11 0.46
C SER A 287 2.63 7.88 0.48
N VAL A 288 2.09 6.75 0.95
CA VAL A 288 2.40 5.33 0.65
C VAL A 288 3.85 4.82 0.85
N SER A 289 4.87 5.65 0.78
CA SER A 289 6.26 5.29 0.98
C SER A 289 6.67 5.60 2.42
N SER A 290 7.22 4.59 3.08
CA SER A 290 7.65 4.61 4.47
C SER A 290 8.98 5.34 4.60
N GLY A 291 9.09 6.59 4.16
CA GLY A 291 10.33 7.34 4.27
C GLY A 291 10.16 8.83 4.55
N TYR A 292 11.26 9.47 4.92
CA TYR A 292 11.33 10.92 5.11
C TYR A 292 12.40 11.52 4.21
N THR A 293 12.17 12.77 3.81
CA THR A 293 13.18 13.59 3.14
C THR A 293 13.53 14.76 4.05
N LEU A 294 14.82 14.97 4.28
CA LEU A 294 15.32 16.14 4.97
C LEU A 294 15.36 17.30 3.97
N GLY A 295 14.62 18.38 4.26
CA GLY A 295 14.51 19.55 3.41
C GLY A 295 15.27 20.74 3.99
N ILE A 296 16.05 21.44 3.16
CA ILE A 296 16.58 22.76 3.52
C ILE A 296 16.01 23.75 2.53
N VAL A 297 15.43 24.83 3.04
CA VAL A 297 14.93 25.94 2.24
C VAL A 297 15.80 27.16 2.49
N TRP A 298 16.34 27.72 1.42
CA TRP A 298 17.04 29.00 1.41
C TRP A 298 16.25 30.02 0.62
N GLU A 299 16.10 31.20 1.19
CA GLU A 299 15.45 32.33 0.54
C GLU A 299 16.46 33.47 0.34
N MET A 300 16.67 33.83 -0.92
CA MET A 300 17.61 34.86 -1.35
C MET A 300 16.91 35.85 -2.27
N GLN A 301 17.40 37.08 -2.33
CA GLN A 301 16.88 38.13 -3.21
C GLN A 301 18.03 38.75 -4.01
N SER A 302 17.77 39.13 -5.26
CA SER A 302 18.74 39.84 -6.10
C SER A 302 18.07 40.92 -6.94
N GLU A 303 18.84 41.96 -7.28
CA GLU A 303 18.42 43.10 -8.13
C GLU A 303 18.53 42.80 -9.63
N ILE A 304 18.95 41.59 -9.99
CA ILE A 304 19.04 41.15 -11.39
C ILE A 304 17.68 40.74 -11.94
N SER A 305 17.54 40.80 -13.27
CA SER A 305 16.33 40.38 -13.97
C SER A 305 16.02 38.88 -13.75
N LEU A 306 14.76 38.49 -13.90
CA LEU A 306 14.31 37.10 -13.74
C LEU A 306 15.07 36.14 -14.69
N ASP A 307 15.21 36.49 -15.96
CA ASP A 307 15.89 35.66 -16.97
C ASP A 307 17.39 35.47 -16.68
N GLU A 308 18.02 36.53 -16.16
CA GLU A 308 19.41 36.47 -15.73
C GLU A 308 19.57 35.61 -14.46
N ALA A 309 18.66 35.75 -13.49
CA ALA A 309 18.63 34.91 -12.30
C ALA A 309 18.48 33.42 -12.64
N ILE A 310 17.60 33.09 -13.58
CA ILE A 310 17.39 31.72 -14.09
C ILE A 310 18.68 31.19 -14.72
N THR A 311 19.27 31.94 -15.64
CA THR A 311 20.46 31.52 -16.37
C THR A 311 21.63 31.29 -15.40
N ARG A 312 21.84 32.18 -14.45
CA ARG A 312 22.88 32.05 -13.42
C ARG A 312 22.66 30.83 -12.52
N ALA A 313 21.42 30.58 -12.09
CA ALA A 313 21.09 29.41 -11.28
C ALA A 313 21.32 28.10 -12.04
N GLN A 314 20.97 28.05 -13.32
CA GLN A 314 21.22 26.88 -14.18
C GLN A 314 22.71 26.64 -14.40
N GLU A 315 23.49 27.70 -14.65
CA GLU A 315 24.94 27.59 -14.78
C GLU A 315 25.59 27.13 -13.48
N ALA A 316 25.18 27.68 -12.34
CA ALA A 316 25.67 27.27 -11.03
C ALA A 316 25.38 25.78 -10.77
N ALA A 317 24.14 25.34 -11.01
CA ALA A 317 23.76 23.94 -10.89
C ALA A 317 24.59 23.03 -11.82
N LYS A 318 24.78 23.44 -13.07
CA LYS A 318 25.57 22.69 -14.06
C LYS A 318 27.05 22.59 -13.68
N ARG A 319 27.65 23.67 -13.16
CA ARG A 319 29.06 23.67 -12.69
C ARG A 319 29.25 22.72 -11.51
N GLN A 320 28.22 22.51 -10.69
CA GLN A 320 28.21 21.53 -9.60
C GLN A 320 27.87 20.10 -10.06
N GLY A 321 27.77 19.86 -11.37
CA GLY A 321 27.46 18.52 -11.90
C GLY A 321 26.01 18.08 -11.70
N LEU A 322 25.11 18.98 -11.30
CA LEU A 322 23.70 18.66 -11.13
C LEU A 322 23.03 18.45 -12.48
N LYS A 323 22.29 17.36 -12.62
CA LYS A 323 21.56 16.97 -13.83
C LYS A 323 20.09 17.37 -13.71
N PRO A 324 19.49 18.02 -14.72
CA PRO A 324 18.07 18.36 -14.68
C PRO A 324 17.20 17.08 -14.71
N ILE A 325 16.25 16.97 -13.77
CA ILE A 325 15.32 15.82 -13.65
C ILE A 325 14.04 16.07 -14.46
N SER A 326 13.62 17.33 -14.57
CA SER A 326 12.35 17.70 -15.19
C SER A 326 12.52 18.96 -16.03
N PRO A 327 11.71 19.15 -17.09
CA PRO A 327 11.69 20.39 -17.83
C PRO A 327 11.37 21.55 -16.88
N VAL A 328 11.90 22.73 -17.20
CA VAL A 328 11.62 23.96 -16.47
C VAL A 328 10.11 24.21 -16.52
N LEU A 329 9.46 24.19 -15.36
CA LEU A 329 8.02 24.40 -15.28
C LEU A 329 7.76 25.89 -15.01
N PRO A 330 6.99 26.59 -15.87
CA PRO A 330 6.50 27.91 -15.53
C PRO A 330 5.60 27.79 -14.29
N ILE A 331 5.85 28.65 -13.31
CA ILE A 331 4.99 28.76 -12.13
C ILE A 331 4.13 30.00 -12.34
N ASP A 332 2.82 29.79 -12.45
CA ASP A 332 1.85 30.85 -12.23
C ASP A 332 1.41 30.77 -10.77
N THR A 333 1.81 31.74 -9.94
CA THR A 333 1.45 31.76 -8.52
C THR A 333 0.05 32.34 -8.26
N GLY A 334 -0.73 32.59 -9.32
CA GLY A 334 -2.10 33.12 -9.34
C GLY A 334 -2.82 33.19 -7.99
N ARG A 335 -2.69 34.35 -7.33
CA ARG A 335 -3.58 34.79 -6.26
C ARG A 335 -3.80 36.30 -6.37
N GLY A 336 -4.87 36.67 -7.08
CA GLY A 336 -5.36 38.04 -7.22
C GLY A 336 -5.17 38.61 -8.63
N GLU A 337 -6.16 39.37 -9.11
CA GLU A 337 -6.24 39.94 -10.46
C GLU A 337 -5.08 40.88 -10.84
N ASP A 338 -4.22 41.28 -9.89
CA ASP A 338 -3.18 42.28 -10.11
C ASP A 338 -1.73 41.81 -9.87
N ASN A 339 -1.47 40.55 -9.46
CA ASN A 339 -0.12 40.09 -9.10
C ASN A 339 0.23 38.69 -9.64
N VAL A 340 0.28 38.56 -10.97
CA VAL A 340 0.86 37.36 -11.61
C VAL A 340 2.37 37.41 -11.44
N ARG A 341 2.91 36.66 -10.48
CA ARG A 341 4.36 36.45 -10.39
C ARG A 341 4.74 35.33 -11.34
N ILE A 342 5.33 35.71 -12.47
CA ILE A 342 5.94 34.76 -13.39
C ILE A 342 7.21 34.22 -12.70
N GLY A 343 7.31 32.89 -12.64
CA GLY A 343 8.47 32.22 -12.06
C GLY A 343 8.80 30.93 -12.79
N GLN A 344 9.93 30.34 -12.41
CA GLN A 344 10.37 29.05 -12.89
C GLN A 344 10.69 28.13 -11.73
N PHE A 345 10.27 26.86 -11.88
CA PHE A 345 10.72 25.77 -11.03
C PHE A 345 11.63 24.85 -11.81
N MET A 346 12.81 24.61 -11.27
CA MET A 346 13.82 23.73 -11.84
C MET A 346 14.12 22.60 -10.86
N ARG A 347 14.13 21.37 -11.35
CA ARG A 347 14.49 20.19 -10.54
C ARG A 347 15.79 19.60 -11.04
N PHE A 348 16.71 19.35 -10.13
CA PHE A 348 18.00 18.74 -10.41
C PHE A 348 18.26 17.54 -9.50
N SER A 349 19.11 16.64 -9.95
CA SER A 349 19.69 15.54 -9.17
C SER A 349 21.20 15.57 -9.26
N ASP A 350 21.90 15.23 -8.19
CA ASP A 350 23.34 14.94 -8.26
C ASP A 350 23.60 13.47 -8.66
N ALA A 351 24.86 13.03 -8.55
CA ALA A 351 25.27 11.65 -8.86
C ALA A 351 24.79 10.63 -7.80
N GLN A 352 24.48 11.11 -6.60
CA GLN A 352 24.03 10.36 -5.44
C GLN A 352 22.49 10.22 -5.41
N GLY A 353 21.78 10.96 -6.26
CA GLY A 353 20.33 10.94 -6.36
C GLY A 353 19.63 11.89 -5.39
N ASN A 354 20.34 12.81 -4.74
CA ASN A 354 19.72 13.89 -3.96
C ASN A 354 18.95 14.80 -4.92
N ALA A 355 17.75 15.24 -4.53
CA ALA A 355 16.89 16.06 -5.37
C ALA A 355 16.92 17.53 -4.92
N PHE A 356 17.24 18.42 -5.84
CA PHE A 356 17.30 19.86 -5.60
C PHE A 356 16.19 20.54 -6.41
N GLY A 357 15.39 21.37 -5.75
CA GLY A 357 14.41 22.25 -6.37
C GLY A 357 14.88 23.69 -6.28
N ILE A 358 15.07 24.37 -7.40
CA ILE A 358 15.31 25.81 -7.42
C ILE A 358 14.05 26.47 -7.96
N ARG A 359 13.43 27.30 -7.13
CA ARG A 359 12.29 28.13 -7.47
C ARG A 359 12.76 29.58 -7.57
N ILE A 360 12.53 30.23 -8.70
CA ILE A 360 12.82 31.65 -8.88
C ILE A 360 11.54 32.34 -9.28
N VAL A 361 11.19 33.43 -8.59
CA VAL A 361 9.94 34.17 -8.78
C VAL A 361 10.27 35.65 -8.84
N GLN A 362 9.66 36.39 -9.77
CA GLN A 362 9.78 37.83 -9.78
C GLN A 362 8.94 38.46 -8.66
N SER A 363 9.56 39.32 -7.87
CA SER A 363 8.93 40.13 -6.83
C SER A 363 8.27 41.38 -7.45
N GLU A 364 7.28 41.95 -6.74
CA GLU A 364 6.53 43.16 -7.13
C GLU A 364 7.42 44.39 -7.36
N ARG A 365 8.65 44.39 -6.84
CA ARG A 365 9.61 45.51 -6.96
C ARG A 365 10.74 45.22 -7.96
N GLU A 366 10.47 44.46 -9.00
CA GLU A 366 11.43 44.05 -10.05
C GLU A 366 12.62 43.18 -9.59
N TYR A 367 12.72 42.83 -8.31
CA TYR A 367 13.72 41.88 -7.81
C TYR A 367 13.39 40.44 -8.20
N ALA A 368 14.42 39.60 -8.35
CA ALA A 368 14.26 38.16 -8.38
C ALA A 368 14.34 37.61 -6.94
N ASP A 369 13.30 36.89 -6.52
CA ASP A 369 13.30 36.08 -5.30
C ASP A 369 13.68 34.65 -5.68
N LEU A 370 14.74 34.10 -5.08
CA LEU A 370 15.16 32.72 -5.27
C LEU A 370 14.91 31.94 -3.99
N THR A 371 14.11 30.88 -4.11
CA THR A 371 13.93 29.85 -3.09
C THR A 371 14.60 28.57 -3.57
N MET A 372 15.70 28.20 -2.93
CA MET A 372 16.35 26.92 -3.18
C MET A 372 15.92 25.92 -2.11
N THR A 373 15.39 24.79 -2.55
CA THR A 373 15.02 23.67 -1.69
C THR A 373 15.94 22.49 -2.02
N ALA A 374 16.77 22.07 -1.08
CA ALA A 374 17.43 20.78 -1.18
C ALA A 374 16.57 19.75 -0.47
N ARG A 375 16.36 18.58 -1.07
CA ARG A 375 15.73 17.44 -0.41
C ARG A 375 16.69 16.27 -0.48
N SER A 376 17.00 15.71 0.68
CA SER A 376 17.63 14.40 0.72
C SER A 376 16.76 13.40 -0.05
N PRO A 377 17.34 12.32 -0.58
CA PRO A 377 16.56 11.19 -1.04
C PRO A 377 15.76 10.61 0.13
N GLU A 378 14.79 9.78 -0.23
CA GLU A 378 13.93 9.12 0.73
C GLU A 378 14.72 8.11 1.57
N TYR A 379 14.63 8.25 2.89
CA TYR A 379 15.25 7.34 3.85
C TYR A 379 14.17 6.50 4.54
N TRP A 380 14.40 5.19 4.67
CA TRP A 380 13.42 4.24 5.24
C TRP A 380 12.99 4.55 6.69
N ARG A 381 11.73 4.21 7.00
CA ARG A 381 11.00 4.35 8.28
C ARG A 381 10.56 2.97 8.77
N GLU A 382 10.67 2.70 10.08
CA GLU A 382 9.86 1.67 10.73
C GLU A 382 9.67 1.92 12.25
N GLY A 383 8.46 1.65 12.75
CA GLY A 383 8.14 1.19 14.13
C GLY A 383 8.34 2.15 15.30
N ALA A 384 7.29 2.33 16.14
CA ALA A 384 7.20 3.15 17.37
C ALA A 384 7.51 4.66 17.25
N TYR A 385 8.25 5.03 16.23
CA TYR A 385 8.66 6.38 15.91
C TYR A 385 7.56 7.22 15.25
N GLU A 386 6.49 6.63 14.72
CA GLU A 386 5.33 7.42 14.29
C GLU A 386 4.71 8.17 15.47
N THR A 387 4.42 7.43 16.53
CA THR A 387 3.91 7.95 17.79
C THR A 387 4.94 8.83 18.47
N TYR A 388 6.23 8.47 18.40
CA TYR A 388 7.30 9.22 19.05
C TYR A 388 7.70 10.53 18.36
N TRP A 389 7.66 10.58 17.03
CA TRP A 389 7.91 11.80 16.27
C TRP A 389 6.67 12.67 16.20
N ASN A 390 5.47 12.08 16.10
CA ASN A 390 4.25 12.85 16.31
C ASN A 390 4.25 13.44 17.73
N SER A 391 4.72 12.70 18.75
CA SER A 391 4.84 13.20 20.13
C SER A 391 6.01 14.15 20.38
N ALA A 392 7.15 13.99 19.70
CA ALA A 392 8.31 14.88 19.82
C ALA A 392 8.14 16.17 19.00
N THR A 393 7.28 16.13 17.98
CA THR A 393 6.91 17.33 17.20
C THR A 393 5.62 17.97 17.69
N THR A 394 4.82 17.32 18.55
CA THR A 394 3.97 18.05 19.49
C THR A 394 4.88 18.63 20.55
N VAL A 395 5.43 19.82 20.25
CA VAL A 395 5.47 20.87 21.27
C VAL A 395 4.07 20.92 21.90
N ASP A 396 3.95 21.22 23.18
CA ASP A 396 2.66 21.41 23.83
C ASP A 396 1.93 22.59 23.11
N LEU A 397 1.23 22.28 22.02
CA LEU A 397 0.67 23.26 21.08
C LEU A 397 -0.55 23.94 21.71
N ASP A 398 -1.12 23.35 22.77
CA ASP A 398 -2.11 23.98 23.62
C ASP A 398 -1.50 25.16 24.40
N GLU A 399 -0.21 25.12 24.71
CA GLU A 399 0.49 26.19 25.43
C GLU A 399 0.94 27.33 24.50
N VAL A 400 1.13 27.07 23.19
CA VAL A 400 1.67 28.06 22.23
C VAL A 400 0.64 28.57 21.21
N PHE A 401 -0.31 27.74 20.77
CA PHE A 401 -1.17 28.08 19.61
C PHE A 401 -2.68 27.91 19.80
N GLY A 402 -3.16 27.34 20.91
CA GLY A 402 -4.57 27.30 21.30
C GLY A 402 -5.51 26.63 20.27
N ASP A 403 -5.99 25.41 20.57
CA ASP A 403 -7.13 24.74 19.92
C ASP A 403 -7.16 24.69 18.37
N ARG A 404 -6.03 24.84 17.68
CA ARG A 404 -5.97 24.65 16.22
C ARG A 404 -5.46 23.26 15.86
N HIS A 405 -6.34 22.52 15.21
CA HIS A 405 -6.16 21.15 14.73
C HIS A 405 -4.78 20.86 14.12
N LEU A 406 -4.31 19.64 14.37
CA LEU A 406 -3.14 18.98 13.77
C LEU A 406 -3.10 19.18 12.24
N GLU A 407 -2.40 20.22 11.77
CA GLU A 407 -2.05 20.33 10.36
C GLU A 407 -0.97 19.29 10.06
N THR A 408 -1.29 18.31 9.21
CA THR A 408 -0.38 17.31 8.64
C THR A 408 0.58 17.93 7.61
N GLY A 409 1.05 19.15 7.88
CA GLY A 409 1.96 19.90 7.03
C GLY A 409 3.43 19.65 7.36
N PRO A 410 4.36 20.06 6.47
CA PRO A 410 5.78 20.04 6.75
C PRO A 410 6.08 20.89 8.00
N LYS A 411 6.71 20.28 9.02
CA LYS A 411 7.12 20.98 10.24
C LYS A 411 8.52 21.55 10.04
N ARG A 412 8.70 22.81 10.47
CA ARG A 412 9.93 23.57 10.30
C ARG A 412 10.64 23.71 11.64
N PHE A 413 11.96 23.63 11.65
CA PHE A 413 12.78 23.81 12.85
C PHE A 413 13.86 24.85 12.60
N ALA A 414 14.28 25.56 13.65
CA ALA A 414 15.45 26.44 13.59
C ALA A 414 16.74 25.60 13.50
N THR A 415 17.75 26.14 12.81
CA THR A 415 18.98 25.44 12.41
C THR A 415 19.85 24.97 13.58
N ASP A 416 19.69 25.60 14.73
CA ASP A 416 20.35 25.31 16.01
C ASP A 416 19.45 24.51 16.96
N GLN A 417 18.20 24.27 16.56
CA GLN A 417 17.18 23.56 17.31
C GLN A 417 16.77 22.30 16.54
N TRP A 418 17.74 21.44 16.25
CA TRP A 418 17.36 20.05 16.00
C TRP A 418 16.58 19.59 17.24
N PRO A 419 15.31 19.17 17.13
CA PRO A 419 14.55 18.83 18.31
C PRO A 419 15.30 17.72 19.05
N GLU A 420 15.70 17.97 20.30
CA GLU A 420 16.14 16.90 21.17
C GLU A 420 14.99 15.91 21.26
N LEU A 421 15.13 14.77 20.57
CA LEU A 421 14.20 13.65 20.67
C LEU A 421 14.34 13.07 22.07
N LYS A 422 13.58 13.65 23.01
CA LYS A 422 13.56 13.22 24.40
C LYS A 422 12.94 11.85 24.48
N VAL A 423 13.60 10.98 25.24
CA VAL A 423 13.09 9.63 25.42
C VAL A 423 11.94 9.67 26.43
N PHE A 424 10.69 9.71 25.97
CA PHE A 424 9.56 9.32 26.80
C PHE A 424 9.63 7.82 27.08
N ARG A 425 10.06 7.46 28.29
CA ARG A 425 9.76 6.12 28.81
C ARG A 425 8.25 5.99 28.91
N THR A 426 7.64 5.24 27.99
CA THR A 426 6.31 4.66 28.21
C THR A 426 6.43 3.75 29.43
N GLY A 427 5.79 4.15 30.53
CA GLY A 427 5.56 3.29 31.69
C GLY A 427 4.50 2.24 31.41
#